data_AF-A0A7U9X3Y3-F1
#
_entry.id   AF-A0A7U9X3Y3-F1
#
_cell.length_a   1.000
_cell.length_b   1.000
_cell.length_c   1.000
_cell.angle_alpha   90.00
_cell.angle_beta   90.00
_cell.angle_gamma   90.00
#
_symmetry.space_group_name_H-M   'P 1'
#
loop_
_entity.id
_entity.type
_entity.pdbx_description
1 polymer ?
#
loop_
_entity_poly.entity_id
_entity_poly.type
_entity_poly.pdbx_seq_one_letter_code
_entity_poly.pdbx_strand_id
1 'polypeptide(L)'
;MKLTRHNGRAGKNGAYNPKHNDRRFDVANSEHIDMERTRQNIYWDCYTGLSPALTRERGGENDYSFEKIERIYYYEHYADHVQAQNERNEKNRHTERNRTVDDLLTNNKTCPEESIYQIGTVEESVPGELLAKIAVEFFAEMEEKFGSHVHILDWALHHRH
;
A
#
# COMPACT_ATOMS: atom_id res chain seq x y z
N MET A 1 5.54 9.64 -24.89
CA MET A 1 5.10 9.25 -23.52
C MET A 1 4.09 8.09 -23.50
N LYS A 2 4.35 7.04 -22.70
CA LYS A 2 3.48 5.86 -22.50
C LYS A 2 2.93 5.82 -21.07
N LEU A 3 1.68 5.41 -20.90
CA LEU A 3 1.05 5.14 -19.60
C LEU A 3 0.56 3.69 -19.56
N THR A 4 0.90 2.95 -18.50
CA THR A 4 0.31 1.64 -18.23
C THR A 4 -0.21 1.56 -16.80
N ARG A 5 -1.29 0.78 -16.60
CA ARG A 5 -1.89 0.48 -15.31
C ARG A 5 -2.01 -1.03 -15.14
N HIS A 6 -1.67 -1.52 -13.96
CA HIS A 6 -1.94 -2.90 -13.55
C HIS A 6 -2.40 -2.97 -12.09
N ASN A 7 -3.25 -3.94 -11.77
CA ASN A 7 -3.69 -4.19 -10.40
C ASN A 7 -2.97 -5.44 -9.87
N GLY A 8 -2.30 -5.33 -8.73
CA GLY A 8 -1.31 -6.32 -8.28
C GLY A 8 -1.75 -7.22 -7.12
N ARG A 9 -2.80 -6.84 -6.39
CA ARG A 9 -2.91 -7.27 -4.99
C ARG A 9 -3.51 -8.64 -4.72
N ALA A 10 -4.38 -9.15 -5.59
CA ALA A 10 -5.05 -10.42 -5.38
C ALA A 10 -4.98 -11.29 -6.63
N GLY A 11 -4.65 -12.57 -6.44
CA GLY A 11 -4.55 -13.57 -7.51
C GLY A 11 -5.17 -14.91 -7.13
N LYS A 12 -4.97 -15.92 -7.98
CA LYS A 12 -5.47 -17.28 -7.76
C LYS A 12 -4.96 -17.92 -6.45
N ASN A 13 -3.85 -17.43 -5.91
CA ASN A 13 -3.18 -17.95 -4.72
C ASN A 13 -3.40 -17.08 -3.45
N GLY A 14 -4.35 -16.14 -3.48
CA GLY A 14 -4.64 -15.24 -2.34
C GLY A 14 -4.16 -13.80 -2.57
N ALA A 15 -4.08 -13.02 -1.49
CA ALA A 15 -3.55 -11.67 -1.50
C ALA A 15 -2.01 -11.68 -1.45
N TYR A 16 -1.35 -10.89 -2.30
CA TYR A 16 0.10 -10.70 -2.28
C TYR A 16 0.50 -9.67 -1.23
N ASN A 17 1.68 -9.84 -0.64
CA ASN A 17 2.17 -8.98 0.43
C ASN A 17 2.66 -7.62 -0.13
N PRO A 18 2.25 -6.47 0.45
CA PRO A 18 2.67 -5.13 -0.01
C PRO A 18 4.16 -4.82 0.22
N LYS A 19 4.93 -5.70 0.88
CA LYS A 19 6.37 -5.56 1.15
C LYS A 19 7.22 -5.14 -0.06
N HIS A 20 6.78 -5.47 -1.27
CA HIS A 20 7.48 -5.05 -2.49
C HIS A 20 7.53 -3.51 -2.66
N ASN A 21 6.54 -2.79 -2.12
CA ASN A 21 6.48 -1.33 -2.20
C ASN A 21 7.40 -0.63 -1.22
N ASP A 22 7.63 -1.24 -0.06
CA ASP A 22 8.53 -0.73 0.94
C ASP A 22 9.96 -0.58 0.41
N ARG A 23 10.36 -1.36 -0.62
CA ARG A 23 11.70 -1.29 -1.25
C ARG A 23 12.83 -1.14 -0.23
N ARG A 24 12.69 -1.86 0.89
CA ARG A 24 13.70 -1.98 1.94
C ARG A 24 14.80 -2.87 1.37
N PHE A 25 15.63 -2.29 0.52
CA PHE A 25 16.64 -3.02 -0.23
C PHE A 25 17.68 -3.60 0.73
N ASP A 26 17.84 -4.92 0.65
CA ASP A 26 19.07 -5.54 1.05
C ASP A 26 20.09 -5.22 -0.05
N VAL A 27 21.00 -4.28 0.25
CA VAL A 27 22.01 -3.72 -0.67
C VAL A 27 22.82 -4.83 -1.37
N ALA A 28 22.83 -6.05 -0.83
CA ALA A 28 23.56 -7.20 -1.35
C ALA A 28 22.93 -7.91 -2.57
N ASN A 29 21.64 -7.70 -2.90
CA ASN A 29 20.90 -8.60 -3.83
C ASN A 29 20.24 -7.93 -5.04
N SER A 30 20.67 -6.75 -5.47
CA SER A 30 20.02 -6.06 -6.61
C SER A 30 21.02 -5.43 -7.59
N GLU A 31 21.43 -6.22 -8.58
CA GLU A 31 22.39 -5.81 -9.63
C GLU A 31 21.89 -4.71 -10.58
N HIS A 32 20.62 -4.26 -10.47
CA HIS A 32 20.00 -3.30 -11.39
C HIS A 32 19.40 -2.04 -10.74
N ILE A 33 19.69 -1.77 -9.46
CA ILE A 33 19.06 -0.66 -8.73
C ILE A 33 20.05 0.47 -8.51
N ASP A 34 19.79 1.61 -9.14
CA ASP A 34 20.53 2.86 -8.90
C ASP A 34 20.19 3.38 -7.49
N MET A 35 21.17 3.27 -6.59
CA MET A 35 21.02 3.68 -5.19
C MET A 35 20.88 5.20 -5.02
N GLU A 36 21.43 6.03 -5.92
CA GLU A 36 21.29 7.48 -5.81
C GLU A 36 19.86 7.93 -6.14
N ARG A 37 19.22 7.27 -7.10
CA ARG A 37 17.83 7.55 -7.48
C ARG A 37 16.82 6.97 -6.51
N THR A 38 17.15 5.86 -5.86
CA THR A 38 16.32 5.29 -4.78
C THR A 38 16.13 6.28 -3.61
N ARG A 39 17.10 7.17 -3.36
CA ARG A 39 16.97 8.26 -2.37
C ARG A 39 15.90 9.29 -2.74
N GLN A 40 15.50 9.35 -4.00
CA GLN A 40 14.45 10.25 -4.51
C GLN A 40 13.05 9.62 -4.41
N ASN A 41 12.94 8.36 -3.98
CA ASN A 41 11.64 7.75 -3.75
C ASN A 41 10.87 8.52 -2.67
N ILE A 42 9.58 8.66 -2.91
CA ILE A 42 8.65 9.33 -2.02
C ILE A 42 7.66 8.28 -1.53
N TYR A 43 7.38 8.30 -0.25
CA TYR A 43 6.39 7.44 0.39
C TYR A 43 5.35 8.31 1.08
N TRP A 44 4.14 7.79 1.19
CA TRP A 44 3.09 8.40 1.99
C TRP A 44 2.20 7.31 2.57
N ASP A 45 1.70 7.56 3.77
CA ASP A 45 0.64 6.75 4.37
C ASP A 45 -0.33 7.62 5.17
N CYS A 46 -1.52 7.08 5.41
CA CYS A 46 -2.62 7.79 6.06
C CYS A 46 -2.37 8.16 7.53
N TYR A 47 -1.29 7.67 8.15
CA TYR A 47 -0.98 7.94 9.56
C TYR A 47 0.19 8.92 9.75
N THR A 48 1.22 8.81 8.92
CA THR A 48 2.47 9.57 9.06
C THR A 48 2.63 10.64 7.98
N GLY A 49 1.81 10.60 6.93
CA GLY A 49 1.89 11.53 5.81
C GLY A 49 3.13 11.29 4.94
N LEU A 50 3.63 12.36 4.31
CA LEU A 50 4.72 12.27 3.33
C LEU A 50 6.07 11.99 4.01
N SER A 51 6.77 10.96 3.56
CA SER A 51 8.10 10.57 4.04
C SER A 51 9.07 10.33 2.89
N PRO A 52 10.28 10.92 2.90
CA PRO A 52 11.33 10.56 1.96
C PRO A 52 11.88 9.15 2.25
N ALA A 53 12.48 8.50 1.25
CA ALA A 53 13.08 7.17 1.41
C ALA A 53 14.10 7.09 2.56
N LEU A 54 14.88 8.15 2.75
CA LEU A 54 15.96 8.24 3.73
C LEU A 54 15.49 8.17 5.20
N THR A 55 14.21 8.45 5.48
CA THR A 55 13.68 8.44 6.85
C THR A 55 12.99 7.13 7.21
N ARG A 56 12.88 6.17 6.29
CA ARG A 56 12.26 4.85 6.50
C ARG A 56 13.30 3.73 6.72
N GLU A 57 14.34 4.02 7.51
CA GLU A 57 15.33 3.01 7.89
C GLU A 57 14.69 1.88 8.71
N ARG A 58 15.05 0.64 8.39
CA ARG A 58 14.51 -0.57 9.03
C ARG A 58 14.92 -0.59 10.51
N GLY A 59 13.94 -0.77 11.40
CA GLY A 59 14.16 -0.82 12.86
C GLY A 59 14.29 0.53 13.56
N GLY A 60 14.11 1.66 12.85
CA GLY A 60 14.01 2.98 13.48
C GLY A 60 12.67 3.21 14.19
N GLU A 61 12.56 4.28 14.99
CA GLU A 61 11.31 4.64 15.69
C GLU A 61 10.14 4.88 14.72
N ASN A 62 10.43 5.28 13.48
CA ASN A 62 9.45 5.49 12.41
C ASN A 62 9.38 4.34 11.39
N ASP A 63 9.70 3.11 11.81
CA ASP A 63 9.55 1.92 10.98
C ASP A 63 8.06 1.54 10.82
N TYR A 64 7.39 2.25 9.90
CA TYR A 64 6.04 2.00 9.43
C TYR A 64 6.12 1.37 8.05
N SER A 65 6.16 0.03 7.97
CA SER A 65 5.98 -0.66 6.68
C SER A 65 4.56 -0.47 6.17
N PHE A 66 4.35 -0.60 4.85
CA PHE A 66 2.99 -0.60 4.31
C PHE A 66 2.15 -1.74 4.90
N GLU A 67 2.75 -2.93 5.08
CA GLU A 67 2.11 -4.04 5.81
C GLU A 67 1.66 -3.63 7.23
N LYS A 68 2.45 -2.83 7.94
CA LYS A 68 2.12 -2.37 9.29
C LYS A 68 1.03 -1.30 9.27
N ILE A 69 1.11 -0.35 8.34
CA ILE A 69 0.11 0.70 8.14
C ILE A 69 -1.26 0.10 7.88
N GLU A 70 -1.36 -0.82 6.93
CA GLU A 70 -2.61 -1.47 6.60
C GLU A 70 -3.15 -2.31 7.74
N ARG A 71 -2.27 -3.00 8.48
CA ARG A 71 -2.68 -3.76 9.65
C ARG A 71 -3.25 -2.83 10.72
N ILE A 72 -2.59 -1.70 11.01
CA ILE A 72 -3.13 -0.69 11.95
C ILE A 72 -4.51 -0.23 11.47
N TYR A 73 -4.65 0.13 10.20
CA TYR A 73 -5.92 0.56 9.61
C TYR A 73 -7.02 -0.49 9.75
N TYR A 74 -6.73 -1.75 9.43
CA TYR A 74 -7.72 -2.80 9.47
C TYR A 74 -8.19 -3.09 10.90
N TYR A 75 -7.28 -3.04 11.87
CA TYR A 75 -7.65 -3.21 13.27
C TYR A 75 -8.48 -2.02 13.77
N GLU A 76 -8.09 -0.79 13.42
CA GLU A 76 -8.82 0.42 13.81
C GLU A 76 -10.24 0.47 13.24
N HIS A 77 -10.42 0.07 11.98
CA HIS A 77 -11.70 0.24 11.28
C HIS A 77 -12.59 -1.01 11.26
N TYR A 78 -12.02 -2.22 11.40
CA TYR A 78 -12.76 -3.46 11.19
C TYR A 78 -12.76 -4.42 12.39
N ALA A 79 -11.99 -4.18 13.47
CA ALA A 79 -11.97 -5.09 14.62
C ALA A 79 -13.35 -5.26 15.27
N ASP A 80 -14.06 -4.15 15.55
CA ASP A 80 -15.40 -4.19 16.15
C ASP A 80 -16.40 -4.92 15.26
N HIS A 81 -16.32 -4.70 13.94
CA HIS A 81 -17.17 -5.38 12.96
C HIS A 81 -16.93 -6.89 12.95
N VAL A 82 -15.66 -7.31 13.00
CA VAL A 82 -15.26 -8.72 13.08
C VAL A 82 -15.75 -9.34 14.37
N GLN A 83 -15.53 -8.69 15.51
CA GLN A 83 -15.98 -9.17 16.81
C GLN A 83 -17.50 -9.36 16.83
N ALA A 84 -18.25 -8.32 16.45
CA ALA A 84 -19.71 -8.39 16.43
C ALA A 84 -20.22 -9.49 15.47
N GLN A 85 -19.52 -9.75 14.36
CA GLN A 85 -19.86 -10.85 13.47
C GLN A 85 -19.58 -12.22 14.09
N ASN A 86 -18.45 -12.38 14.77
CA ASN A 86 -18.09 -13.61 15.46
C ASN A 86 -19.05 -13.92 16.61
N GLU A 87 -19.44 -12.92 17.41
CA GLU A 87 -20.46 -13.07 18.45
C GLU A 87 -21.81 -13.56 17.89
N ARG A 88 -22.22 -13.03 16.73
CA ARG A 88 -23.42 -13.50 16.02
C ARG A 88 -23.28 -14.94 15.52
N ASN A 89 -22.12 -15.30 14.99
CA ASN A 89 -21.82 -16.67 14.54
C ASN A 89 -21.89 -17.65 15.71
N GLU A 90 -21.27 -17.31 16.84
CA GLU A 90 -21.27 -18.11 18.07
C GLU A 90 -22.69 -18.34 18.61
N LYS A 91 -23.49 -17.27 18.68
CA LYS A 91 -24.91 -17.38 19.08
C LYS A 91 -25.70 -18.33 18.18
N ASN A 92 -25.35 -18.37 16.90
CA ASN A 92 -25.96 -19.25 15.91
C ASN A 92 -25.26 -20.61 15.77
N ARG A 93 -24.29 -20.92 16.65
CA ARG A 93 -23.50 -22.17 16.66
C ARG A 93 -22.71 -22.41 15.37
N HIS A 94 -22.26 -21.34 14.74
CA HIS A 94 -21.46 -21.33 13.51
C HIS A 94 -20.02 -20.83 13.75
N THR A 95 -19.37 -21.32 14.80
CA THR A 95 -18.00 -20.90 15.18
C THR A 95 -16.97 -21.15 14.09
N GLU A 96 -17.22 -22.09 13.18
CA GLU A 96 -16.37 -22.36 12.00
C GLU A 96 -16.29 -21.18 11.03
N ARG A 97 -17.20 -20.20 11.15
CA ARG A 97 -17.23 -18.98 10.33
C ARG A 97 -16.53 -17.80 10.98
N ASN A 98 -16.04 -17.96 12.22
CA ASN A 98 -15.30 -16.91 12.90
C ASN A 98 -14.00 -16.61 12.17
N ARG A 99 -13.64 -15.34 12.14
CA ARG A 99 -12.44 -14.84 11.47
C ARG A 99 -11.75 -13.79 12.31
N THR A 100 -10.48 -13.59 12.05
CA THR A 100 -9.67 -12.52 12.61
C THR A 100 -9.63 -11.32 11.65
N VAL A 101 -9.11 -10.19 12.13
CA VAL A 101 -8.83 -9.03 11.27
C VAL A 101 -7.75 -9.37 10.23
N ASP A 102 -6.75 -10.15 10.61
CA ASP A 102 -5.68 -10.59 9.69
C ASP A 102 -6.24 -11.53 8.58
N ASP A 103 -7.30 -12.30 8.87
CA ASP A 103 -8.03 -13.06 7.84
C ASP A 103 -8.74 -12.13 6.83
N LEU A 104 -9.24 -10.96 7.26
CA LEU A 104 -9.78 -9.96 6.32
C LEU A 104 -8.67 -9.36 5.45
N LEU A 105 -7.55 -9.00 6.07
CA LEU A 105 -6.43 -8.35 5.39
C LEU A 105 -5.81 -9.24 4.30
N THR A 106 -5.81 -10.55 4.50
CA THR A 106 -5.20 -11.53 3.57
C THR A 106 -6.19 -12.19 2.60
N ASN A 107 -7.50 -11.97 2.79
CA ASN A 107 -8.52 -12.52 1.91
C ASN A 107 -8.61 -11.73 0.60
N ASN A 108 -8.67 -12.43 -0.53
CA ASN A 108 -8.66 -11.85 -1.87
C ASN A 108 -9.84 -10.91 -2.19
N LYS A 109 -10.91 -10.90 -1.39
CA LYS A 109 -12.07 -10.02 -1.57
C LYS A 109 -12.04 -8.79 -0.66
N THR A 110 -11.21 -8.81 0.37
CA THR A 110 -11.21 -7.78 1.41
C THR A 110 -9.84 -7.23 1.71
N CYS A 111 -8.77 -7.76 1.11
CA CYS A 111 -7.45 -7.12 1.14
C CYS A 111 -7.51 -5.76 0.42
N PRO A 112 -6.62 -4.82 0.74
CA PRO A 112 -6.56 -3.56 0.01
C PRO A 112 -6.35 -3.81 -1.48
N GLU A 113 -6.78 -2.88 -2.32
CA GLU A 113 -6.43 -2.90 -3.73
C GLU A 113 -5.07 -2.23 -3.94
N GLU A 114 -4.31 -2.69 -4.92
CA GLU A 114 -3.07 -2.04 -5.35
C GLU A 114 -3.17 -1.78 -6.84
N SER A 115 -3.01 -0.51 -7.22
CA SER A 115 -2.92 -0.07 -8.61
C SER A 115 -1.54 0.53 -8.86
N ILE A 116 -0.81 0.00 -9.83
CA ILE A 116 0.51 0.48 -10.20
C ILE A 116 0.39 1.23 -11.53
N TYR A 117 0.81 2.49 -11.50
CA TYR A 117 0.90 3.36 -12.67
C TYR A 117 2.35 3.52 -13.08
N GLN A 118 2.64 3.24 -14.35
CA GLN A 118 3.95 3.50 -14.94
C GLN A 118 3.81 4.58 -16.00
N ILE A 119 4.48 5.71 -15.79
CA ILE A 119 4.41 6.89 -16.63
C ILE A 119 5.79 7.12 -17.25
N GLY A 120 5.87 7.06 -18.58
CA GLY A 120 7.12 7.18 -19.33
C GLY A 120 7.78 5.85 -19.68
N THR A 121 8.99 5.93 -20.22
CA THR A 121 9.87 4.82 -20.59
C THR A 121 11.28 5.05 -20.00
N VAL A 122 12.21 4.10 -20.20
CA VAL A 122 13.62 4.27 -19.81
C VAL A 122 14.26 5.47 -20.50
N GLU A 123 13.85 5.75 -21.74
CA GLU A 123 14.41 6.81 -22.59
C GLU A 123 13.69 8.16 -22.39
N GLU A 124 12.41 8.12 -22.00
CA GLU A 124 11.54 9.29 -21.88
C GLU A 124 10.81 9.25 -20.53
N SER A 125 11.41 9.84 -19.50
CA SER A 125 10.83 9.93 -18.15
C SER A 125 10.45 11.37 -17.80
N VAL A 126 9.46 11.49 -16.91
CA VAL A 126 9.05 12.78 -16.34
C VAL A 126 9.81 13.07 -15.05
N PRO A 127 10.05 14.36 -14.72
CA PRO A 127 10.66 14.72 -13.45
C PRO A 127 9.85 14.18 -12.26
N GLY A 128 10.56 13.77 -11.21
CA GLY A 128 9.93 13.24 -9.98
C GLY A 128 8.95 14.19 -9.32
N GLU A 129 9.25 15.49 -9.33
CA GLU A 129 8.37 16.52 -8.80
C GLU A 129 7.03 16.56 -9.55
N LEU A 130 7.05 16.37 -10.88
CA LEU A 130 5.83 16.33 -11.67
C LEU A 130 5.02 15.06 -11.38
N LEU A 131 5.70 13.91 -11.21
CA LEU A 131 5.02 12.68 -10.82
C LEU A 131 4.38 12.78 -9.42
N ALA A 132 5.04 13.44 -8.47
CA ALA A 132 4.49 13.69 -7.14
C ALA A 132 3.25 14.60 -7.22
N LYS A 133 3.27 15.65 -8.06
CA LYS A 133 2.10 16.50 -8.31
C LYS A 133 0.94 15.70 -8.89
N ILE A 134 1.20 14.87 -9.90
CA ILE A 134 0.19 13.97 -10.49
C ILE A 134 -0.42 13.05 -9.43
N ALA A 135 0.40 12.48 -8.55
CA ALA A 135 -0.09 11.61 -7.48
C ALA A 135 -1.01 12.37 -6.51
N VAL A 136 -0.58 13.55 -6.05
CA VAL A 136 -1.37 14.40 -5.14
C VAL A 136 -2.70 14.82 -5.77
N GLU A 137 -2.69 15.27 -7.03
CA GLU A 137 -3.91 15.63 -7.77
C GLU A 137 -4.84 14.42 -7.94
N PHE A 138 -4.29 13.25 -8.27
CA PHE A 138 -5.07 12.01 -8.38
C PHE A 138 -5.77 11.66 -7.06
N PHE A 139 -5.09 11.78 -5.92
CA PHE A 139 -5.71 11.49 -4.62
C PHE A 139 -6.75 12.52 -4.22
N ALA A 140 -6.54 13.80 -4.53
CA ALA A 140 -7.55 14.84 -4.32
C ALA A 140 -8.82 14.55 -5.14
N GLU A 141 -8.67 14.12 -6.39
CA GLU A 141 -9.79 13.72 -7.26
C GLU A 141 -10.53 12.47 -6.74
N MET A 142 -9.80 11.51 -6.14
CA MET A 142 -10.40 10.33 -5.52
C MET A 142 -11.24 10.73 -4.29
N GLU A 143 -10.71 11.60 -3.45
CA GLU A 143 -11.45 12.13 -2.29
C GLU A 143 -12.68 12.94 -2.73
N GLU A 144 -12.56 13.80 -3.73
CA GLU A 144 -13.70 14.59 -4.23
C GLU A 144 -14.82 13.70 -4.79
N LYS A 145 -14.47 12.63 -5.50
CA LYS A 145 -15.44 11.76 -6.16
C LYS A 145 -16.05 10.71 -5.24
N PHE A 146 -15.26 10.16 -4.32
CA PHE A 146 -15.66 9.00 -3.53
C PHE A 146 -15.74 9.28 -2.03
N GLY A 147 -15.13 10.37 -1.55
CA GLY A 147 -15.06 10.72 -0.14
C GLY A 147 -14.67 9.52 0.73
N SER A 148 -15.39 9.34 1.83
CA SER A 148 -15.15 8.25 2.78
C SER A 148 -15.53 6.84 2.28
N HIS A 149 -15.88 6.65 1.00
CA HIS A 149 -16.16 5.33 0.44
C HIS A 149 -14.91 4.64 -0.13
N VAL A 150 -13.85 5.40 -0.40
CA VAL A 150 -12.55 4.89 -0.84
C VAL A 150 -11.48 5.42 0.09
N HIS A 151 -10.63 4.53 0.60
CA HIS A 151 -9.56 4.89 1.52
C HIS A 151 -8.22 4.56 0.89
N ILE A 152 -7.35 5.56 0.77
CA ILE A 152 -5.97 5.38 0.33
C ILE A 152 -5.16 5.17 1.60
N LEU A 153 -4.62 3.96 1.77
CA LEU A 153 -3.86 3.60 2.97
C LEU A 153 -2.41 4.07 2.85
N ASP A 154 -1.83 3.87 1.68
CA ASP A 154 -0.45 4.22 1.36
C ASP A 154 -0.22 4.34 -0.15
N TRP A 155 0.88 5.00 -0.53
CA TRP A 155 1.41 4.97 -1.88
C TRP A 155 2.91 5.24 -1.89
N ALA A 156 3.59 4.79 -2.95
CA ALA A 156 5.00 5.06 -3.17
C ALA A 156 5.25 5.54 -4.60
N LEU A 157 6.07 6.57 -4.73
CA LEU A 157 6.75 6.93 -5.96
C LEU A 157 8.09 6.22 -6.01
N HIS A 158 8.29 5.38 -7.01
CA HIS A 158 9.59 4.79 -7.26
C HIS A 158 10.21 5.36 -8.53
N HIS A 159 11.33 6.05 -8.40
CA HIS A 159 12.20 6.37 -9.52
C HIS A 159 12.94 5.09 -9.91
N ARG A 160 12.42 4.39 -10.93
CA ARG A 160 13.17 3.34 -11.62
C ARG A 160 13.84 3.96 -12.83
N HIS A 161 15.15 3.71 -12.93
CA HIS A 161 16.09 4.16 -13.97
C HIS A 161 16.66 5.55 -13.75
#